data_AF-A0AAX6MSV7-F1
#
_entry.id   AF-A0AAX6MSV7-F1
#
_cell.length_a   1.000
_cell.length_b   1.000
_cell.length_c   1.000
_cell.angle_alpha   90.00
_cell.angle_beta   90.00
_cell.angle_gamma   90.00
#
_symmetry.space_group_name_H-M   'P 1'
#
loop_
_entity.id
_entity.type
_entity.pdbx_description
1 polymer ?
#
loop_
_entity_poly.entity_id
_entity_poly.type
_entity_poly.pdbx_seq_one_letter_code
_entity_poly.pdbx_strand_id
1 'polypeptide(L)'
;MSSYSDDASRSSSFTDGATRDDFSNPGDRVTLQVGERRFTTLRDTLVESSYFAARLSGRWNDADADGSYFVDANPALFEHILTYLRSGNFPVFFDSRSLTFDHARYLALLGEARYFGVRKLVEWIENKKYLDVVEITRSVIVDDDVTSASMHAHMSAASADSKVDLSTTWGQKRVRVCPYNFSHNGSSSGCTCDLPPRTGERDKYIKDELVLRAVVTITTATFNPDRCLGDGTALERIN
;
A
#
# COMPACT_ATOMS: atom_id res chain seq x y z
N MET A 1 44.95 70.28 -4.46
CA MET A 1 43.76 69.58 -3.92
C MET A 1 42.71 69.51 -5.03
N SER A 2 42.32 68.28 -5.37
CA SER A 2 41.08 67.83 -6.03
C SER A 2 40.63 68.51 -7.33
N SER A 3 40.75 67.86 -8.51
CA SER A 3 39.94 66.73 -9.03
C SER A 3 38.54 67.20 -9.47
N TYR A 4 38.02 66.98 -10.68
CA TYR A 4 37.84 65.69 -11.37
C TYR A 4 37.54 65.92 -12.87
N SER A 5 37.96 64.97 -13.69
CA SER A 5 37.73 64.83 -15.14
C SER A 5 36.36 64.21 -15.47
N ASP A 6 36.01 64.25 -16.76
CA ASP A 6 35.38 63.19 -17.60
C ASP A 6 34.39 63.85 -18.58
N ASP A 7 34.63 63.95 -19.89
CA ASP A 7 35.06 63.01 -20.95
C ASP A 7 33.91 62.19 -21.57
N ALA A 8 34.07 61.98 -22.87
CA ALA A 8 33.06 62.01 -23.92
C ALA A 8 32.06 60.83 -23.95
N SER A 9 30.82 61.17 -24.27
CA SER A 9 29.85 60.22 -24.82
C SER A 9 29.96 60.16 -26.34
N ARG A 10 30.30 58.99 -26.91
CA ARG A 10 29.85 58.65 -28.27
C ARG A 10 29.78 57.13 -28.50
N SER A 11 28.61 56.73 -28.96
CA SER A 11 28.13 55.40 -29.28
C SER A 11 28.95 54.64 -30.32
N SER A 12 29.03 53.32 -30.19
CA SER A 12 28.82 52.42 -31.33
C SER A 12 28.25 51.08 -30.87
N SER A 13 27.14 50.73 -31.51
CA SER A 13 26.42 49.47 -31.49
C SER A 13 27.26 48.34 -32.07
N PHE A 14 27.33 47.20 -31.38
CA PHE A 14 27.53 45.91 -32.01
C PHE A 14 26.58 44.90 -31.37
N THR A 15 25.61 44.50 -32.17
CA THR A 15 24.78 43.32 -31.97
C THR A 15 25.68 42.08 -32.01
N ASP A 16 25.53 41.18 -31.04
CA ASP A 16 25.82 39.78 -31.31
C ASP A 16 24.77 38.90 -30.65
N GLY A 17 23.91 38.34 -31.50
CA GLY A 17 22.94 37.33 -31.14
C GLY A 17 23.64 35.99 -31.01
N ALA A 18 23.96 35.60 -29.79
CA ALA A 18 24.36 34.23 -29.49
C ALA A 18 23.09 33.36 -29.35
N THR A 19 22.77 32.67 -30.44
CA THR A 19 22.09 31.37 -30.53
C THR A 19 21.59 30.77 -29.21
N ARG A 20 20.27 30.87 -28.97
CA ARG A 20 19.54 30.03 -28.00
C ARG A 20 19.32 28.63 -28.60
N ASP A 21 20.40 27.90 -28.82
CA ASP A 21 20.35 26.45 -28.90
C ASP A 21 20.72 25.91 -27.51
N ASP A 22 19.88 26.24 -26.52
CA ASP A 22 20.02 25.70 -25.17
C ASP A 22 19.33 24.32 -25.14
N PHE A 23 20.05 23.33 -25.65
CA PHE A 23 19.75 21.93 -25.37
C PHE A 23 19.95 21.72 -23.87
N SER A 24 18.89 22.00 -23.13
CA SER A 24 18.89 22.07 -21.67
C SER A 24 19.42 20.77 -21.09
N ASN A 25 20.27 20.89 -20.07
CA ASN A 25 21.00 19.77 -19.52
C ASN A 25 20.04 18.76 -18.86
N PRO A 26 20.39 17.46 -18.86
CA PRO A 26 19.72 16.37 -18.12
C PRO A 26 19.30 16.73 -16.68
N GLY A 27 20.18 17.44 -15.97
CA GLY A 27 19.99 17.88 -14.58
C GLY A 27 19.16 19.16 -14.39
N ASP A 28 18.62 19.75 -15.45
CA ASP A 28 17.88 21.01 -15.35
C ASP A 28 16.50 20.81 -14.73
N ARG A 29 16.10 21.77 -13.90
CA ARG A 29 14.77 21.79 -13.30
C ARG A 29 13.74 22.23 -14.32
N VAL A 30 12.62 21.52 -14.37
CA VAL A 30 11.44 21.84 -15.17
C VAL A 30 10.27 22.08 -14.22
N THR A 31 9.51 23.12 -14.51
CA THR A 31 8.22 23.38 -13.85
C THR A 31 7.09 22.96 -14.77
N LEU A 32 6.19 22.13 -14.26
CA LEU A 32 4.99 21.68 -14.93
C LEU A 32 3.77 22.27 -14.22
N GLN A 33 2.89 22.93 -14.96
CA GLN A 33 1.55 23.31 -14.48
C GLN A 33 0.58 22.22 -14.94
N VAL A 34 0.24 21.28 -14.06
CA VAL A 34 -0.68 20.18 -14.38
C VAL A 34 -2.05 20.52 -13.78
N GLY A 35 -3.04 20.75 -14.63
CA GLY A 35 -4.33 21.30 -14.20
C GLY A 35 -4.13 22.54 -13.32
N GLU A 36 -4.64 22.50 -12.10
CA GLU A 36 -4.53 23.57 -11.11
C GLU A 36 -3.25 23.52 -10.24
N ARG A 37 -2.40 22.49 -10.34
CA ARG A 37 -1.22 22.30 -9.47
C ARG A 37 0.11 22.46 -10.19
N ARG A 38 1.08 23.11 -9.55
CA ARG A 38 2.47 23.20 -10.02
C ARG A 38 3.32 22.06 -9.45
N PHE A 39 4.15 21.47 -10.31
CA PHE A 39 5.15 20.47 -9.97
C PHE A 39 6.51 20.93 -10.47
N THR A 40 7.56 20.68 -9.70
CA THR A 40 8.94 20.90 -10.14
C THR A 40 9.71 19.59 -10.06
N THR A 41 10.43 19.25 -11.12
CA THR A 41 11.23 18.02 -11.21
C THR A 41 12.43 18.23 -12.13
N LEU A 42 13.28 17.23 -12.31
CA LEU A 42 14.39 17.27 -13.27
C LEU A 42 13.93 16.81 -14.66
N ARG A 43 14.56 17.33 -15.72
CA ARG A 43 14.35 16.83 -17.09
C ARG A 43 14.56 15.31 -17.16
N ASP A 44 15.62 14.81 -16.52
CA ASP A 44 15.93 13.38 -16.45
C ASP A 44 14.87 12.52 -15.78
N THR A 45 14.06 13.08 -14.90
CA THR A 45 12.93 12.34 -14.35
C THR A 45 11.86 12.08 -15.41
N LEU A 46 11.67 13.04 -16.32
CA LEU A 46 10.55 13.03 -17.27
C LEU A 46 10.85 12.24 -18.55
N VAL A 47 12.12 11.98 -18.88
CA VAL A 47 12.50 11.29 -20.13
C VAL A 47 12.03 9.82 -20.19
N GLU A 48 11.72 9.20 -19.05
CA GLU A 48 11.11 7.86 -19.01
C GLU A 48 9.65 7.84 -19.51
N SER A 49 9.04 9.02 -19.67
CA SER A 49 7.73 9.22 -20.31
C SER A 49 7.92 9.63 -21.77
N SER A 50 7.32 8.89 -22.71
CA SER A 50 7.42 9.24 -24.13
C SER A 50 6.74 10.59 -24.45
N TYR A 51 5.70 10.95 -23.71
CA TYR A 51 5.03 12.24 -23.82
C TYR A 51 6.00 13.39 -23.52
N PHE A 52 6.65 13.36 -22.35
CA PHE A 52 7.58 14.42 -21.98
C PHE A 52 8.88 14.35 -22.76
N ALA A 53 9.39 13.16 -23.11
CA ALA A 53 10.56 13.02 -23.97
C ALA A 53 10.36 13.70 -25.33
N ALA A 54 9.19 13.56 -25.94
CA ALA A 54 8.85 14.24 -27.19
C ALA A 54 8.66 15.75 -26.99
N ARG A 55 7.95 16.16 -25.94
CA ARG A 55 7.65 17.58 -25.65
C ARG A 55 8.90 18.38 -25.29
N LEU A 56 9.81 17.78 -24.53
CA LEU A 56 11.05 18.39 -24.06
C LEU A 56 12.22 18.24 -25.04
N SER A 57 12.00 17.65 -26.22
CA SER A 57 13.05 17.40 -27.21
C SER A 57 13.57 18.66 -27.93
N GLY A 58 13.12 19.86 -27.53
CA GLY A 58 13.44 21.13 -28.19
C GLY A 58 12.76 21.33 -29.55
N ARG A 59 11.96 20.37 -30.02
CA ARG A 59 11.25 20.47 -31.31
C ARG A 59 10.01 21.37 -31.22
N TRP A 60 9.50 21.57 -30.00
CA TRP A 60 8.29 22.33 -29.70
C TRP A 60 8.69 23.41 -28.69
N ASN A 61 8.40 24.67 -28.99
CA ASN A 61 8.62 25.78 -28.05
C ASN A 61 7.27 26.19 -27.45
N ASP A 62 6.70 25.31 -26.65
CA ASP A 62 5.36 25.45 -26.06
C ASP A 62 5.39 25.69 -24.54
N ALA A 63 6.55 26.13 -24.02
CA ALA A 63 6.64 26.65 -22.67
C ALA A 63 5.89 27.99 -22.56
N ASP A 64 5.24 28.22 -21.43
CA ASP A 64 4.59 29.47 -21.09
C ASP A 64 5.62 30.60 -20.90
N ALA A 65 5.13 31.84 -20.79
CA ALA A 65 5.99 33.02 -20.62
C ALA A 65 6.91 32.96 -19.38
N ASP A 66 6.52 32.19 -18.35
CA ASP A 66 7.32 31.96 -17.14
C ASP A 66 8.29 30.77 -17.25
N GLY A 67 8.34 30.11 -18.41
CA GLY A 67 9.17 28.94 -18.69
C GLY A 67 8.60 27.60 -18.17
N SER A 68 7.36 27.60 -17.65
CA SER A 68 6.67 26.37 -17.25
C SER A 68 5.95 25.70 -18.43
N TYR A 69 5.62 24.41 -18.28
CA TYR A 69 4.85 23.67 -19.29
C TYR A 69 3.46 23.34 -18.74
N PHE A 70 2.41 23.82 -19.41
CA PHE A 70 1.03 23.49 -19.06
C PHE A 70 0.62 22.09 -19.56
N VAL A 71 -0.02 21.30 -18.70
CA VAL A 71 -0.56 19.98 -19.00
C VAL A 71 -2.01 19.94 -18.52
N ASP A 72 -2.93 19.71 -19.46
CA ASP A 72 -4.35 19.55 -19.14
C ASP A 72 -4.64 18.10 -18.70
N ALA A 73 -4.32 17.79 -17.44
CA ALA A 73 -4.49 16.47 -16.85
C ALA A 73 -4.86 16.56 -15.36
N ASN A 74 -5.36 15.45 -14.79
CA ASN A 74 -5.70 15.41 -13.38
C ASN A 74 -4.43 15.41 -12.52
N PRO A 75 -4.20 16.45 -11.71
CA PRO A 75 -2.92 16.55 -11.03
C PRO A 75 -2.79 15.54 -9.89
N ALA A 76 -3.87 15.09 -9.25
CA ALA A 76 -3.82 14.09 -8.18
C ALA A 76 -3.36 12.72 -8.67
N LEU A 77 -3.68 12.35 -9.92
CA LEU A 77 -3.17 11.13 -10.55
C LEU A 77 -1.75 11.33 -11.08
N PHE A 78 -1.46 12.52 -11.61
CA PHE A 78 -0.10 12.88 -12.07
C PHE A 78 0.94 12.77 -10.95
N GLU A 79 0.56 13.03 -9.69
CA GLU A 79 1.45 12.85 -8.54
C GLU A 79 1.98 11.41 -8.41
N HIS A 80 1.14 10.41 -8.69
CA HIS A 80 1.54 8.99 -8.71
C HIS A 80 2.44 8.68 -9.91
N ILE A 81 2.12 9.25 -11.08
CA ILE A 81 2.97 9.15 -12.28
C ILE A 81 4.36 9.73 -11.99
N LEU A 82 4.44 10.93 -11.44
CA LEU A 82 5.70 11.60 -11.14
C LEU A 82 6.49 10.87 -10.06
N THR A 83 5.82 10.34 -9.04
CA THR A 83 6.47 9.52 -8.00
C THR A 83 7.07 8.24 -8.58
N TYR A 84 6.35 7.59 -9.49
CA TYR A 84 6.86 6.44 -10.25
C TYR A 84 8.08 6.84 -11.09
N LEU A 85 8.01 7.94 -11.85
CA LEU A 85 9.13 8.40 -12.69
C LEU A 85 10.39 8.74 -11.88
N ARG A 86 10.24 9.19 -10.63
CA ARG A 86 11.36 9.51 -9.73
C ARG A 86 12.03 8.28 -9.13
N SER A 87 11.23 7.31 -8.69
CA SER A 87 11.69 6.23 -7.83
C SER A 87 11.71 4.86 -8.52
N GLY A 88 10.95 4.70 -9.60
CA GLY A 88 10.60 3.40 -10.19
C GLY A 88 9.56 2.61 -9.39
N ASN A 89 9.11 3.10 -8.24
CA ASN A 89 8.19 2.37 -7.35
C ASN A 89 6.76 2.43 -7.88
N PHE A 90 6.11 1.26 -7.93
CA PHE A 90 4.72 1.17 -8.36
C PHE A 90 3.76 1.65 -7.27
N PRO A 91 2.70 2.37 -7.64
CA PRO A 91 1.73 2.89 -6.67
C PRO A 91 0.86 1.77 -6.08
N VAL A 92 0.70 1.78 -4.76
CA VAL A 92 -0.09 0.80 -4.01
C VAL A 92 -1.33 1.47 -3.45
N PHE A 93 -2.51 1.10 -3.97
CA PHE A 93 -3.81 1.61 -3.52
C PHE A 93 -4.58 0.50 -2.78
N PHE A 94 -4.01 0.00 -1.69
CA PHE A 94 -4.59 -1.05 -0.86
C PHE A 94 -5.18 -0.46 0.43
N ASP A 95 -6.42 -0.82 0.75
CA ASP A 95 -7.03 -0.53 2.04
C ASP A 95 -6.90 -1.74 2.96
N SER A 96 -6.07 -1.60 3.99
CA SER A 96 -5.82 -2.66 4.98
C SER A 96 -7.06 -3.01 5.82
N ARG A 97 -8.06 -2.14 5.90
CA ARG A 97 -9.30 -2.42 6.65
C ARG A 97 -10.26 -3.30 5.87
N SER A 98 -10.50 -2.98 4.61
CA SER A 98 -11.35 -3.80 3.73
C SER A 98 -10.61 -4.99 3.12
N LEU A 99 -9.27 -4.99 3.18
CA LEU A 99 -8.40 -5.96 2.51
C LEU A 99 -8.62 -6.00 0.99
N THR A 100 -8.81 -4.83 0.39
CA THR A 100 -9.08 -4.69 -1.04
C THR A 100 -8.25 -3.58 -1.68
N PHE A 101 -8.07 -3.70 -3.00
CA PHE A 101 -7.46 -2.66 -3.81
C PHE A 101 -8.52 -1.72 -4.38
N ASP A 102 -8.19 -0.43 -4.49
CA ASP A 102 -9.00 0.56 -5.19
C ASP A 102 -8.88 0.39 -6.71
N HIS A 103 -9.69 -0.53 -7.24
CA HIS A 103 -9.72 -0.84 -8.67
C HIS A 103 -10.08 0.37 -9.54
N ALA A 104 -10.98 1.24 -9.07
CA ALA A 104 -11.39 2.42 -9.81
C ALA A 104 -10.20 3.39 -9.97
N ARG A 105 -9.41 3.56 -8.90
CA ARG A 105 -8.20 4.38 -8.93
C ARG A 105 -7.11 3.81 -9.82
N TYR A 106 -6.92 2.49 -9.83
CA TYR A 106 -6.01 1.85 -10.80
C TYR A 106 -6.45 2.06 -12.24
N LEU A 107 -7.74 1.96 -12.55
CA LEU A 107 -8.27 2.23 -13.89
C LEU A 107 -8.07 3.69 -14.30
N ALA A 108 -8.32 4.64 -13.39
CA ALA A 108 -8.07 6.05 -13.65
C ALA A 108 -6.57 6.33 -13.90
N LEU A 109 -5.69 5.77 -13.06
CA LEU A 109 -4.25 5.89 -13.23
C LEU A 109 -3.75 5.24 -14.53
N LEU A 110 -4.35 4.13 -14.96
CA LEU A 110 -4.03 3.50 -16.24
C LEU A 110 -4.30 4.45 -17.41
N GLY A 111 -5.41 5.21 -17.38
CA GLY A 111 -5.71 6.23 -18.38
C GLY A 111 -4.62 7.30 -18.47
N GLU A 112 -4.22 7.84 -17.32
CA GLU A 112 -3.13 8.84 -17.23
C GLU A 112 -1.78 8.26 -17.65
N ALA A 113 -1.45 7.03 -17.22
CA ALA A 113 -0.21 6.38 -17.60
C ALA A 113 -0.11 6.14 -19.12
N ARG A 114 -1.23 5.86 -19.80
CA ARG A 114 -1.28 5.82 -21.27
C ARG A 114 -1.11 7.21 -21.88
N TYR A 115 -1.79 8.22 -21.36
CA TYR A 115 -1.68 9.61 -21.83
C TYR A 115 -0.21 10.10 -21.77
N PHE A 116 0.46 9.86 -20.64
CA PHE A 116 1.87 10.21 -20.45
C PHE A 116 2.83 9.20 -21.10
N GLY A 117 2.36 8.10 -21.66
CA GLY A 117 3.21 7.10 -22.32
C GLY A 117 4.22 6.42 -21.39
N VAL A 118 3.83 6.13 -20.15
CA VAL A 118 4.68 5.46 -19.14
C VAL A 118 4.50 3.94 -19.26
N ARG A 119 5.13 3.34 -20.27
CA ARG A 119 4.86 1.96 -20.70
C ARG A 119 4.98 0.91 -19.59
N LYS A 120 6.04 0.95 -18.78
CA LYS A 120 6.23 -0.03 -17.68
C LYS A 120 5.11 0.03 -16.65
N LEU A 121 4.60 1.23 -16.33
CA LEU A 121 3.48 1.41 -15.41
C LEU A 121 2.16 0.92 -16.04
N VAL A 122 1.94 1.20 -17.33
CA VAL A 122 0.79 0.68 -18.08
C VAL A 122 0.78 -0.85 -18.04
N GLU A 123 1.89 -1.49 -18.41
CA GLU A 123 2.03 -2.96 -18.40
C GLU A 123 1.79 -3.54 -17.00
N TRP A 124 2.27 -2.88 -15.95
CA TRP A 124 2.09 -3.35 -14.57
C TRP A 124 0.61 -3.33 -14.13
N ILE A 125 -0.13 -2.26 -14.46
CA ILE A 125 -1.54 -2.14 -14.11
C ILE A 125 -2.41 -3.07 -14.99
N GLU A 126 -2.18 -3.13 -16.31
CA GLU A 126 -2.94 -3.98 -17.24
C GLU A 126 -2.84 -5.46 -16.87
N ASN A 127 -1.64 -5.92 -16.51
CA ASN A 127 -1.40 -7.29 -16.09
C ASN A 127 -1.80 -7.55 -14.64
N LYS A 128 -2.42 -6.57 -13.96
CA LYS A 128 -2.87 -6.66 -12.57
C LYS A 128 -1.79 -7.09 -11.59
N LYS A 129 -0.52 -6.76 -11.86
CA LYS A 129 0.61 -7.12 -10.99
C LYS A 129 0.51 -6.50 -9.59
N TYR A 130 -0.30 -5.44 -9.44
CA TYR A 130 -0.64 -4.87 -8.14
C TYR A 130 -1.33 -5.87 -7.20
N LEU A 131 -2.00 -6.91 -7.71
CA LEU A 131 -2.60 -7.95 -6.88
C LEU A 131 -1.58 -8.82 -6.16
N ASP A 132 -0.36 -8.92 -6.71
CA ASP A 132 0.74 -9.71 -6.12
C ASP A 132 1.52 -8.93 -5.06
N VAL A 133 1.18 -7.65 -4.84
CA VAL A 133 1.83 -6.79 -3.85
C VAL A 133 1.48 -7.18 -2.42
N VAL A 134 0.28 -7.72 -2.20
CA VAL A 134 -0.20 -8.12 -0.88
C VAL A 134 -0.62 -9.57 -0.92
N GLU A 135 0.00 -10.39 -0.08
CA GLU A 135 -0.45 -11.74 0.19
C GLU A 135 -1.42 -11.73 1.38
N ILE A 136 -2.55 -12.40 1.22
CA ILE A 136 -3.56 -12.53 2.27
C ILE A 136 -3.61 -13.98 2.72
N THR A 137 -3.26 -14.23 3.98
CA THR A 137 -3.38 -15.54 4.61
C THR A 137 -4.52 -15.54 5.61
N ARG A 138 -5.19 -16.70 5.76
CA ARG A 138 -6.30 -16.87 6.70
C ARG A 138 -6.09 -18.15 7.50
N SER A 139 -6.10 -18.02 8.82
CA SER A 139 -6.18 -19.16 9.73
C SER A 139 -7.53 -19.18 10.43
N VAL A 140 -8.07 -20.37 10.62
CA VAL A 140 -9.36 -20.58 11.29
C VAL A 140 -9.11 -21.51 12.47
N ILE A 141 -9.49 -21.03 13.65
CA ILE A 141 -9.42 -21.76 14.91
C ILE A 141 -10.85 -22.02 15.36
N VAL A 142 -11.16 -23.28 15.65
CA VAL A 142 -12.43 -23.69 16.24
C VAL A 142 -12.19 -24.04 17.70
N ASP A 143 -12.85 -23.31 18.60
CA ASP A 143 -12.82 -23.51 20.05
C ASP A 143 -14.22 -23.98 20.49
N ASP A 144 -14.35 -25.28 20.74
CA ASP A 144 -15.63 -25.93 21.08
C ASP A 144 -16.07 -25.72 22.55
N ASP A 145 -15.22 -25.11 23.38
CA ASP A 145 -15.50 -24.86 24.80
C ASP A 145 -14.75 -23.62 25.30
N VAL A 146 -15.27 -22.45 24.90
CA VAL A 146 -14.62 -21.17 25.12
C VAL A 146 -14.57 -20.83 26.60
N THR A 147 -13.37 -20.48 27.07
CA THR A 147 -13.12 -19.93 28.41
C THR A 147 -12.72 -18.46 28.31
N SER A 148 -12.77 -17.73 29.42
CA SER A 148 -12.24 -16.35 29.46
C SER A 148 -10.75 -16.29 29.09
N ALA A 149 -9.98 -17.31 29.50
CA ALA A 149 -8.57 -17.43 29.16
C ALA A 149 -8.34 -17.72 27.66
N SER A 150 -9.10 -18.65 27.06
CA SER A 150 -8.98 -18.93 25.63
C SER A 150 -9.45 -17.74 24.79
N MET A 151 -10.53 -17.08 25.17
CA MET A 151 -11.00 -15.86 24.52
C MET A 151 -9.96 -14.74 24.56
N HIS A 152 -9.33 -14.50 25.72
CA HIS A 152 -8.23 -13.53 25.81
C HIS A 152 -7.07 -13.92 24.87
N ALA A 153 -6.65 -15.18 24.88
CA ALA A 153 -5.58 -15.66 24.01
C ALA A 153 -5.89 -15.39 22.53
N HIS A 154 -7.09 -15.75 22.07
CA HIS A 154 -7.54 -15.53 20.69
C HIS A 154 -7.53 -14.05 20.29
N MET A 155 -7.97 -13.14 21.18
CA MET A 155 -7.99 -11.70 20.88
C MET A 155 -6.60 -11.06 20.95
N SER A 156 -5.68 -11.63 21.72
CA SER A 156 -4.31 -11.12 21.88
C SER A 156 -3.31 -11.67 20.85
N ALA A 157 -3.71 -12.65 20.02
CA ALA A 157 -2.80 -13.38 19.15
C ALA A 157 -2.39 -12.64 17.86
N ALA A 158 -3.02 -11.51 17.53
CA ALA A 158 -2.79 -10.82 16.26
C ALA A 158 -1.71 -9.74 16.34
N SER A 159 -0.86 -9.71 15.32
CA SER A 159 0.06 -8.62 15.00
C SER A 159 -0.65 -7.47 14.27
N ALA A 160 0.04 -6.33 14.10
CA ALA A 160 -0.53 -5.11 13.52
C ALA A 160 -0.95 -5.24 12.04
N ASP A 161 -0.50 -6.28 11.34
CA ASP A 161 -0.84 -6.63 9.97
C ASP A 161 -1.99 -7.66 9.88
N SER A 162 -2.60 -7.99 11.03
CA SER A 162 -3.59 -9.04 11.14
C SER A 162 -4.92 -8.51 11.70
N LYS A 163 -6.01 -9.05 11.17
CA LYS A 163 -7.38 -8.82 11.62
C LYS A 163 -7.92 -10.10 12.26
N VAL A 164 -8.50 -9.99 13.44
CA VAL A 164 -9.20 -11.09 14.13
C VAL A 164 -10.69 -10.87 14.02
N ASP A 165 -11.38 -11.84 13.44
CA ASP A 165 -12.84 -11.93 13.41
C ASP A 165 -13.29 -13.08 14.31
N LEU A 166 -14.20 -12.79 15.24
CA LEU A 166 -14.75 -13.75 16.20
C LEU A 166 -16.23 -13.97 15.92
N SER A 167 -16.62 -15.22 15.65
CA SER A 167 -18.01 -15.64 15.60
C SER A 167 -18.28 -16.63 16.73
N THR A 168 -19.37 -16.42 17.47
CA THR A 168 -19.74 -17.30 18.58
C THR A 168 -21.11 -17.93 18.37
N THR A 169 -21.25 -19.17 18.84
CA THR A 169 -22.51 -19.91 18.82
C THR A 169 -22.65 -20.70 20.12
N TRP A 170 -23.89 -20.98 20.52
CA TRP A 170 -24.16 -21.88 21.63
C TRP A 170 -24.15 -23.33 21.14
N GLY A 171 -23.43 -24.19 21.85
CA GLY A 171 -23.42 -25.62 21.63
C GLY A 171 -23.75 -26.39 22.89
N GLN A 172 -23.90 -27.70 22.75
CA GLN A 172 -24.02 -28.62 23.88
C GLN A 172 -22.75 -29.46 23.99
N LYS A 173 -22.28 -29.66 25.22
CA LYS A 173 -21.18 -30.56 25.57
C LYS A 173 -21.71 -31.60 26.55
N ARG A 174 -21.45 -32.87 26.24
CA ARG A 174 -21.73 -33.98 27.17
C ARG A 174 -20.69 -34.00 28.26
N VAL A 175 -21.09 -33.63 29.47
CA VAL A 175 -20.23 -33.62 30.65
C VAL A 175 -20.61 -34.79 31.55
N ARG A 176 -19.61 -35.51 32.06
CA ARG A 176 -19.85 -36.53 33.07
C ARG A 176 -20.08 -35.89 34.42
N VAL A 177 -21.16 -36.27 35.07
CA VAL A 177 -21.51 -35.84 36.42
C VAL A 177 -21.15 -36.95 37.40
N CYS A 178 -20.74 -36.59 38.62
CA CYS A 178 -20.51 -37.56 39.68
C CYS A 178 -21.80 -38.33 40.00
N PRO A 179 -21.78 -39.68 40.02
CA PRO A 179 -22.94 -40.48 40.41
C PRO A 179 -23.46 -40.22 41.83
N TYR A 180 -22.60 -39.68 42.69
CA TYR A 180 -22.87 -39.41 44.10
C TYR A 180 -23.01 -37.91 44.40
N ASN A 181 -23.12 -37.07 43.35
CA ASN A 181 -23.38 -35.64 43.44
C ASN A 181 -22.36 -34.83 44.28
N PHE A 182 -21.10 -35.28 44.33
CA PHE A 182 -20.00 -34.52 44.92
C PHE A 182 -19.46 -33.47 43.92
N SER A 183 -18.90 -32.37 44.43
CA SER A 183 -18.49 -31.19 43.64
C SER A 183 -17.18 -31.35 42.84
N HIS A 184 -17.00 -32.48 42.16
CA HIS A 184 -15.78 -32.75 41.37
C HIS A 184 -16.08 -33.14 39.90
N ASN A 185 -17.28 -32.83 39.39
CA ASN A 185 -17.73 -32.92 37.98
C ASN A 185 -17.11 -34.06 37.14
N GLY A 186 -17.03 -35.26 37.72
CA GLY A 186 -16.57 -36.47 37.03
C GLY A 186 -15.16 -36.42 36.44
N SER A 187 -14.30 -35.45 36.81
CA SER A 187 -12.89 -35.48 36.40
C SER A 187 -12.25 -36.75 36.96
N SER A 188 -11.69 -37.60 36.10
CA SER A 188 -11.02 -38.84 36.54
C SER A 188 -9.84 -38.57 37.46
N SER A 189 -9.27 -37.37 37.42
CA SER A 189 -8.19 -36.92 38.31
C SER A 189 -8.67 -36.34 39.64
N GLY A 190 -9.98 -36.03 39.77
CA GLY A 190 -10.56 -35.41 40.97
C GLY A 190 -11.68 -36.22 41.65
N CYS A 191 -12.17 -37.30 41.02
CA CYS A 191 -13.10 -38.23 41.66
C CYS A 191 -12.32 -39.12 42.62
N THR A 192 -12.34 -38.81 43.91
CA THR A 192 -11.96 -39.74 45.00
C THR A 192 -13.06 -40.78 45.28
N CYS A 193 -14.05 -40.84 44.42
CA CYS A 193 -15.10 -41.83 44.44
C CYS A 193 -14.54 -43.18 43.93
N ASP A 194 -13.98 -44.04 44.79
CA ASP A 194 -13.52 -45.40 44.42
C ASP A 194 -14.66 -46.37 43.98
N LEU A 195 -15.84 -45.84 43.73
CA LEU A 195 -17.04 -46.63 43.46
C LEU A 195 -17.17 -46.86 41.95
N PRO A 196 -17.16 -48.12 41.49
CA PRO A 196 -17.37 -48.42 40.09
C PRO A 196 -18.78 -47.94 39.68
N PRO A 197 -18.96 -47.45 38.43
CA PRO A 197 -20.28 -47.08 37.94
C PRO A 197 -21.23 -48.28 38.10
N ARG A 198 -22.43 -48.04 38.64
CA ARG A 198 -23.46 -49.08 38.75
C ARG A 198 -23.67 -49.74 37.38
N THR A 199 -23.57 -51.05 37.34
CA THR A 199 -23.59 -51.85 36.11
C THR A 199 -24.87 -51.58 35.32
N GLY A 200 -24.73 -51.11 34.07
CA GLY A 200 -25.85 -50.82 33.17
C GLY A 200 -26.32 -49.36 33.12
N GLU A 201 -25.73 -48.43 33.89
CA GLU A 201 -26.21 -47.04 34.01
C GLU A 201 -25.23 -45.96 33.49
N ARG A 202 -24.35 -46.31 32.53
CA ARG A 202 -23.28 -45.39 32.07
C ARG A 202 -23.78 -44.06 31.51
N ASP A 203 -24.95 -44.03 30.87
CA ASP A 203 -25.53 -42.82 30.27
C ASP A 203 -26.35 -41.98 31.26
N LYS A 204 -26.72 -42.52 32.44
CA LYS A 204 -27.48 -41.78 33.47
C LYS A 204 -26.69 -40.65 34.12
N TYR A 205 -25.37 -40.67 33.96
CA TYR A 205 -24.44 -39.72 34.58
C TYR A 205 -23.76 -38.82 33.55
N ILE A 206 -24.40 -38.64 32.39
CA ILE A 206 -24.00 -37.69 31.35
C ILE A 206 -25.08 -36.62 31.29
N LYS A 207 -24.67 -35.36 31.43
CA LYS A 207 -25.56 -34.20 31.28
C LYS A 207 -25.06 -33.35 30.10
N ASP A 208 -26.00 -32.82 29.34
CA ASP A 208 -25.69 -31.78 28.36
C ASP A 208 -25.57 -30.43 29.06
N GLU A 209 -24.41 -29.81 28.95
CA GLU A 209 -24.17 -28.44 29.39
C GLU A 209 -24.08 -27.52 28.17
N LEU A 210 -24.69 -26.34 28.29
CA LEU A 210 -24.55 -25.29 27.28
C LEU A 210 -23.13 -24.73 27.37
N VAL A 211 -22.39 -24.86 26.27
CA VAL A 211 -21.05 -24.30 26.13
C VAL A 211 -21.05 -23.26 25.03
N LEU A 212 -20.24 -22.22 25.19
CA LEU A 212 -20.00 -21.27 24.13
C LEU A 212 -18.94 -21.85 23.20
N ARG A 213 -19.22 -21.86 21.90
CA ARG A 213 -18.27 -22.22 20.85
C ARG A 213 -17.85 -20.96 20.10
N ALA A 214 -16.57 -20.88 19.73
CA ALA A 214 -16.04 -19.80 18.93
C ALA A 214 -15.39 -20.33 17.65
N VAL A 215 -15.61 -19.62 16.56
CA VAL A 215 -14.80 -19.69 15.34
C VAL A 215 -14.04 -18.38 15.27
N VAL A 216 -12.71 -18.47 15.38
CA VAL A 216 -11.81 -17.33 15.31
C VAL A 216 -11.12 -17.40 13.95
N THR A 217 -11.27 -16.34 13.16
CA THR A 217 -10.56 -16.20 11.89
C THR A 217 -9.50 -15.12 12.05
N ILE A 218 -8.24 -15.47 11.83
CA ILE A 218 -7.14 -14.49 11.78
C ILE A 218 -6.79 -14.31 10.31
N THR A 219 -6.96 -13.11 9.80
CA THR A 219 -6.58 -12.73 8.44
C THR A 219 -5.36 -11.83 8.48
N THR A 220 -4.26 -12.24 7.87
CA THR A 220 -3.00 -11.48 7.86
C THR A 220 -2.71 -10.99 6.44
N ALA A 221 -2.36 -9.71 6.31
CA ALA A 221 -2.01 -9.08 5.04
C ALA A 221 -0.51 -8.71 5.02
N THR A 222 0.28 -9.45 4.26
CA THR A 222 1.73 -9.26 4.15
C THR A 222 2.08 -8.56 2.84
N PHE A 223 2.78 -7.43 2.92
CA PHE A 223 3.25 -6.70 1.74
C PHE A 223 4.55 -7.29 1.24
N ASN A 224 4.67 -7.46 -0.08
CA ASN A 224 5.89 -7.89 -0.76
C ASN A 224 6.64 -6.65 -1.32
N PRO A 225 7.74 -6.21 -0.68
CA PRO A 225 8.48 -5.02 -1.11
C PRO A 225 9.03 -5.14 -2.53
N ASP A 226 9.44 -6.33 -2.97
CA ASP A 226 10.03 -6.56 -4.29
C ASP A 226 9.01 -6.40 -5.43
N ARG A 227 7.70 -6.42 -5.11
CA ARG A 227 6.62 -6.15 -6.05
C ARG A 227 6.21 -4.68 -6.08
N CYS A 228 6.60 -3.91 -5.06
CA CYS A 228 6.36 -2.48 -4.93
C CYS A 228 7.50 -1.63 -5.47
N LEU A 229 8.73 -2.05 -5.19
CA LEU A 229 9.93 -1.28 -5.49
C LEU A 229 10.38 -1.58 -6.92
N GLY A 230 10.70 -0.53 -7.67
CA GLY A 230 11.37 -0.70 -8.96
C GLY A 230 12.76 -1.26 -8.75
N ASP A 231 13.34 -1.88 -9.80
CA ASP A 231 14.67 -2.50 -9.79
C ASP A 231 15.81 -1.47 -9.57
N GLY A 232 15.83 -0.70 -8.47
CA GLY A 232 16.98 0.05 -7.96
C GLY A 232 17.68 1.09 -8.86
N THR A 233 17.32 1.25 -10.14
CA THR A 233 18.11 2.03 -11.12
C THR A 233 18.17 3.53 -10.82
N ALA A 234 17.37 4.03 -9.88
CA ALA A 234 17.41 5.43 -9.45
C ALA A 234 18.61 5.75 -8.53
N LEU A 235 19.19 4.76 -7.83
CA LEU A 235 20.31 4.99 -6.91
C LEU A 235 21.69 4.94 -7.58
N GLU A 236 21.78 4.45 -8.82
CA GLU A 236 23.04 4.46 -9.59
C GLU A 236 23.29 5.77 -10.35
N ARG A 237 22.36 6.74 -10.30
CA ARG A 237 22.44 8.02 -11.03
C ARG A 237 23.15 9.14 -10.24
N ILE A 238 23.86 8.82 -9.16
CA ILE A 238 24.64 9.79 -8.34
C ILE A 238 26.13 9.36 -8.21
N ASN A 239 26.72 8.83 -9.28
CA ASN A 239 28.18 8.73 -9.42
C ASN A 239 28.63 9.17 -10.81
#